data_AF-A0AAD9EI93-F1
#
_entry.id   AF-A0AAD9EI93-F1
#
_cell.length_a   1.000
_cell.length_b   1.000
_cell.length_c   1.000
_cell.angle_alpha   90.00
_cell.angle_beta   90.00
_cell.angle_gamma   90.00
#
_symmetry.space_group_name_H-M   'P 1'
#
loop_
_entity.id
_entity.type
_entity.pdbx_description
1 polymer ?
#
loop_
_entity_poly.entity_id
_entity_poly.type
_entity_poly.pdbx_seq_one_letter_code
_entity_poly.pdbx_strand_id
1 'polypeptide(L)'
;MCVPVSVFRLKPVVRERHLLSQLLFQIAPIRSDTGKKALELLVELYRKETETSVRPGLDRHHCKHRTSPRNETHAYRCCKKHLAAASGFAEFYFLCNEWFLEDYAWKQHCNDHLTHRDVPLDMHWVRLNGSVLPGMYPECLGDSSLSPLERFRQFIDLQEWETHILNHEDNKQRDVLTCTHPRCKGQKFDSKTSWEYHRQDVHRIFTRKLRKRKRTEGCGSDTAKNGEELEIVVDTSWYFPPTKRPRGGQKA
;
A
#
# COMPACT_ATOMS: atom_id res chain seq x y z
N MET A 1 10.03 -22.39 6.10
CA MET A 1 10.43 -21.13 6.76
C MET A 1 9.54 -20.01 6.21
N CYS A 2 8.54 -19.57 6.97
CA CYS A 2 7.67 -18.46 6.58
C CYS A 2 8.38 -17.14 6.88
N VAL A 3 8.94 -16.50 5.86
CA VAL A 3 9.36 -15.09 5.99
C VAL A 3 8.06 -14.27 6.06
N PRO A 4 7.83 -13.45 7.10
CA PRO A 4 6.64 -12.61 7.16
C PRO A 4 6.67 -11.63 5.98
N VAL A 5 5.80 -11.88 5.02
CA VAL A 5 5.73 -11.26 3.70
C VAL A 5 5.46 -9.74 3.78
N SER A 6 4.97 -9.24 4.92
CA SER A 6 4.58 -7.83 5.09
C SER A 6 5.74 -6.88 5.45
N VAL A 7 6.89 -7.38 5.92
CA VAL A 7 7.94 -6.51 6.51
C VAL A 7 8.67 -5.67 5.44
N PHE A 8 8.75 -6.14 4.19
CA PHE A 8 9.49 -5.45 3.14
C PHE A 8 8.81 -4.16 2.64
N ARG A 9 7.48 -4.12 2.64
CA ARG A 9 6.74 -2.98 2.07
C ARG A 9 6.56 -1.83 3.05
N LEU A 10 6.68 -2.12 4.35
CA LEU A 10 6.57 -1.12 5.41
C LEU A 10 7.90 -0.42 5.74
N LYS A 11 9.04 -0.97 5.31
CA LYS A 11 10.38 -0.36 5.53
C LYS A 11 10.42 1.15 5.22
N PRO A 12 9.85 1.62 4.10
CA PRO A 12 9.95 3.02 3.70
C PRO A 12 9.12 3.97 4.57
N VAL A 13 8.17 3.46 5.35
CA VAL A 13 7.15 4.26 6.07
C VAL A 13 7.25 4.09 7.59
N VAL A 14 7.72 2.95 8.07
CA VAL A 14 7.86 2.64 9.49
C VAL A 14 9.25 2.06 9.77
N ARG A 15 10.27 2.89 9.54
CA ARG A 15 11.69 2.50 9.60
C ARG A 15 12.07 1.90 10.95
N GLU A 16 11.62 2.48 12.05
CA GLU A 16 12.01 2.04 13.39
C GLU A 16 11.40 0.67 13.71
N ARG A 17 10.14 0.42 13.35
CA ARG A 17 9.55 -0.92 13.46
C ARG A 17 10.27 -1.93 12.60
N HIS A 18 10.70 -1.55 11.39
CA HIS A 18 11.49 -2.43 10.54
C HIS A 18 12.82 -2.80 11.20
N LEU A 19 13.57 -1.82 11.70
CA LEU A 19 14.83 -2.07 12.39
C LEU A 19 14.61 -2.92 13.65
N LEU A 20 13.57 -2.63 14.43
CA LEU A 20 13.19 -3.45 15.58
C LEU A 20 12.86 -4.89 15.20
N SER A 21 12.16 -5.12 14.09
CA SER A 21 11.87 -6.47 13.61
C SER A 21 13.12 -7.28 13.28
N GLN A 22 14.26 -6.62 13.03
CA GLN A 22 15.54 -7.27 12.83
C GLN A 22 16.30 -7.47 14.14
N LEU A 23 16.18 -6.53 15.09
CA LEU A 23 16.97 -6.49 16.33
C LEU A 23 16.32 -7.29 17.47
N LEU A 24 14.99 -7.27 17.61
CA LEU A 24 14.28 -7.87 18.74
C LEU A 24 14.39 -9.38 18.82
N PHE A 25 14.67 -10.05 17.70
CA PHE A 25 14.85 -11.51 17.65
C PHE A 25 16.33 -11.93 17.75
N GLN A 26 17.26 -10.98 17.90
CA GLN A 26 18.66 -11.28 18.13
C GLN A 26 18.90 -11.53 19.62
N ILE A 27 19.55 -12.65 19.94
CA ILE A 27 19.95 -12.97 21.31
C ILE A 27 21.18 -12.13 21.66
N ALA A 28 20.98 -11.04 22.40
CA ALA A 28 22.05 -10.16 22.84
C ALA A 28 21.75 -9.59 24.25
N PRO A 29 22.77 -9.34 25.09
CA PRO A 29 22.57 -8.66 26.37
C PRO A 29 21.98 -7.27 26.17
N ILE A 30 21.11 -6.82 27.07
CA ILE A 30 20.46 -5.50 27.00
C ILE A 30 21.49 -4.36 26.91
N ARG A 31 22.65 -4.50 27.56
CA ARG A 31 23.71 -3.47 27.58
C ARG A 31 24.65 -3.51 26.36
N SER A 32 24.49 -4.47 25.46
CA SER A 32 25.22 -4.50 24.18
C SER A 32 24.75 -3.39 23.25
N ASP A 33 25.49 -3.14 22.17
CA ASP A 33 25.08 -2.15 21.16
C ASP A 33 23.74 -2.53 20.51
N THR A 34 23.53 -3.82 20.23
CA THR A 34 22.24 -4.34 19.75
C THR A 34 21.10 -4.08 20.73
N GLY A 35 21.31 -4.39 22.02
CA GLY A 35 20.32 -4.20 23.08
C GLY A 35 19.98 -2.72 23.31
N LYS A 36 21.00 -1.86 23.36
CA LYS A 36 20.84 -0.40 23.44
C LYS A 36 20.08 0.13 22.23
N LYS A 37 20.44 -0.31 21.02
CA LYS A 37 19.78 0.16 19.80
C LYS A 37 18.31 -0.24 19.73
N ALA A 38 17.98 -1.45 20.16
CA ALA A 38 16.59 -1.88 20.27
C ALA A 38 15.80 -1.02 21.27
N LEU A 39 16.37 -0.72 22.44
CA LEU A 39 15.73 0.17 23.42
C LEU A 39 15.54 1.59 22.90
N GLU A 40 16.54 2.16 22.23
CA GLU A 40 16.44 3.48 21.60
C GLU A 40 15.28 3.54 20.60
N LEU A 41 15.17 2.55 19.72
CA LEU A 41 14.10 2.48 18.72
C LEU A 41 12.71 2.29 19.35
N LEU A 42 12.61 1.52 20.45
CA LEU A 42 11.35 1.37 21.20
C LEU A 42 10.94 2.70 21.84
N VAL A 43 11.88 3.42 22.45
CA VAL A 43 11.63 4.75 23.05
C VAL A 43 11.25 5.76 21.97
N GLU A 44 11.92 5.74 20.82
CA GLU A 44 11.61 6.61 19.69
C GLU A 44 10.18 6.35 19.19
N LEU A 45 9.81 5.08 18.98
CA LEU A 45 8.43 4.73 18.60
C LEU A 45 7.40 5.16 19.64
N TYR A 46 7.69 5.00 20.93
CA TYR A 46 6.79 5.42 22.00
C TYR A 46 6.58 6.95 22.03
N ARG A 47 7.63 7.71 21.72
CA ARG A 47 7.58 9.18 21.72
C ARG A 47 6.93 9.77 20.47
N LYS A 48 6.85 9.02 19.37
CA LYS A 48 6.25 9.51 18.13
C LYS A 48 4.72 9.63 18.27
N GLU A 49 4.21 10.83 18.02
CA GLU A 49 2.75 11.08 17.93
C GLU A 49 2.11 10.38 16.72
N THR A 50 2.90 10.12 15.68
CA THR A 50 2.46 9.44 14.46
C THR A 50 3.38 8.28 14.12
N GLU A 51 2.79 7.14 13.75
CA GLU A 51 3.54 5.93 13.40
C GLU A 51 4.45 6.09 12.18
N THR A 52 4.19 7.07 11.32
CA THR A 52 4.90 7.27 10.07
C THR A 52 5.74 8.55 10.09
N SER A 53 6.99 8.47 9.65
CA SER A 53 7.85 9.64 9.43
C SER A 53 7.45 10.38 8.15
N VAL A 54 7.98 11.59 7.93
CA VAL A 54 7.92 12.20 6.58
C VAL A 54 8.55 11.20 5.63
N ARG A 55 7.84 10.82 4.56
CA ARG A 55 8.44 10.04 3.49
C ARG A 55 9.50 10.89 2.77
N PRO A 56 10.77 10.47 2.75
CA PRO A 56 11.82 11.19 2.03
C PRO A 56 11.41 11.44 0.58
N GLY A 57 11.74 12.62 0.05
CA GLY A 57 11.39 13.01 -1.32
C GLY A 57 9.94 13.49 -1.52
N LEU A 58 9.04 13.32 -0.55
CA LEU A 58 7.68 13.91 -0.57
C LEU A 58 7.53 15.06 0.43
N ASP A 59 8.59 15.84 0.62
CA ASP A 59 8.53 17.05 1.40
C ASP A 59 7.66 18.12 0.70
N ARG A 60 7.06 19.01 1.51
CA ARG A 60 6.06 19.97 1.02
C ARG A 60 6.68 21.23 0.42
N HIS A 61 7.95 21.22 0.00
CA HIS A 61 8.67 22.45 -0.31
C HIS A 61 8.00 23.27 -1.42
N HIS A 62 7.32 22.61 -2.35
CA HIS A 62 6.64 23.23 -3.50
C HIS A 62 5.12 23.39 -3.34
N CYS A 63 4.55 22.97 -2.20
CA CYS A 63 3.11 23.04 -1.96
C CYS A 63 2.72 24.39 -1.33
N LYS A 64 1.75 25.09 -1.94
CA LYS A 64 1.16 26.33 -1.37
C LYS A 64 0.34 26.06 -0.09
N HIS A 65 -0.11 24.83 0.14
CA HIS A 65 -0.89 24.41 1.31
C HIS A 65 -0.01 23.87 2.45
N ARG A 66 0.97 24.67 2.90
CA ARG A 66 1.88 24.27 4.00
C ARG A 66 1.13 23.96 5.31
N THR A 67 -0.08 24.50 5.48
CA THR A 67 -0.87 24.43 6.72
C THR A 67 -1.85 23.25 6.81
N SER A 68 -2.08 22.47 5.74
CA SER A 68 -3.04 21.35 5.82
C SER A 68 -2.49 20.13 6.57
N PRO A 69 -3.33 19.20 7.04
CA PRO A 69 -2.90 17.88 7.50
C PRO A 69 -2.05 17.17 6.44
N ARG A 70 -1.10 16.32 6.89
CA ARG A 70 -0.14 15.63 6.01
C ARG A 70 -0.86 14.65 5.10
N ASN A 71 -0.81 14.94 3.80
CA ASN A 71 -1.37 14.11 2.75
C ASN A 71 -0.28 13.81 1.71
N GLU A 72 0.33 12.62 1.80
CA GLU A 72 1.35 12.17 0.84
C GLU A 72 0.82 12.08 -0.59
N THR A 73 -0.46 11.75 -0.77
CA THR A 73 -1.11 11.75 -2.09
C THR A 73 -1.05 13.14 -2.73
N HIS A 74 -1.32 14.19 -1.95
CA HIS A 74 -1.19 15.56 -2.42
C HIS A 74 0.27 15.94 -2.67
N ALA A 75 1.18 15.63 -1.74
CA ALA A 75 2.60 15.95 -1.88
C ALA A 75 3.19 15.34 -3.16
N TYR A 76 2.91 14.05 -3.42
CA TYR A 76 3.29 13.38 -4.65
C TYR A 76 2.71 14.06 -5.89
N ARG A 77 1.39 14.29 -5.96
CA ARG A 77 0.76 14.93 -7.13
C ARG A 77 1.32 16.33 -7.38
N CYS A 78 1.56 17.10 -6.32
CA CYS A 78 2.11 18.44 -6.41
C CYS A 78 3.56 18.43 -6.90
N CYS A 79 4.41 17.59 -6.31
CA CYS A 79 5.82 17.47 -6.69
C CYS A 79 5.95 16.91 -8.11
N LYS A 80 5.19 15.88 -8.46
CA LYS A 80 5.16 15.31 -9.82
C LYS A 80 4.84 16.37 -10.86
N LYS A 81 3.78 17.17 -10.63
CA LYS A 81 3.41 18.27 -11.53
C LYS A 81 4.54 19.29 -11.68
N HIS A 82 5.18 19.67 -10.58
CA HIS A 82 6.27 20.64 -10.58
C HIS A 82 7.51 20.12 -11.30
N LEU A 83 7.96 18.91 -10.95
CA LEU A 83 9.15 18.29 -11.52
C LEU A 83 8.96 17.97 -13.00
N ALA A 84 7.80 17.42 -13.38
CA ALA A 84 7.49 17.13 -14.78
C ALA A 84 7.40 18.41 -15.64
N ALA A 85 6.99 19.55 -15.07
CA ALA A 85 6.99 20.81 -15.80
C ALA A 85 8.41 21.28 -16.17
N ALA A 86 9.42 20.91 -15.39
CA ALA A 86 10.82 21.28 -15.66
C ALA A 86 11.57 20.25 -16.53
N SER A 87 11.25 18.96 -16.38
CA SER A 87 12.02 17.85 -16.98
C SER A 87 11.28 17.10 -18.08
N GLY A 88 9.97 17.34 -18.26
CA GLY A 88 9.12 16.60 -19.20
C GLY A 88 8.66 15.23 -18.68
N PHE A 89 9.31 14.67 -17.66
CA PHE A 89 8.96 13.40 -17.04
C PHE A 89 9.23 13.46 -15.53
N ALA A 90 8.33 12.94 -14.71
CA ALA A 90 8.61 12.74 -13.29
C ALA A 90 7.79 11.59 -12.74
N GLU A 91 8.47 10.59 -12.20
CA GLU A 91 7.84 9.50 -11.46
C GLU A 91 8.54 9.29 -10.12
N PHE A 92 7.77 8.91 -9.11
CA PHE A 92 8.29 8.62 -7.77
C PHE A 92 8.10 7.15 -7.48
N TYR A 93 9.19 6.45 -7.14
CA TYR A 93 9.10 5.07 -6.70
C TYR A 93 8.90 5.01 -5.19
N PHE A 94 7.69 4.69 -4.74
CA PHE A 94 7.33 4.75 -3.32
C PHE A 94 8.05 3.70 -2.48
N LEU A 95 8.58 2.63 -3.05
CA LEU A 95 9.32 1.65 -2.24
C LEU A 95 10.77 2.09 -1.98
N CYS A 96 11.35 2.86 -2.91
CA CYS A 96 12.72 3.38 -2.76
C CYS A 96 12.78 4.83 -2.26
N ASN A 97 11.63 5.52 -2.22
CA ASN A 97 11.54 6.94 -1.86
C ASN A 97 12.34 7.86 -2.79
N GLU A 98 12.32 7.58 -4.10
CA GLU A 98 13.19 8.24 -5.07
C GLU A 98 12.39 8.79 -6.26
N TRP A 99 12.79 9.98 -6.72
CA TRP A 99 12.27 10.61 -7.93
C TRP A 99 13.14 10.28 -9.14
N PHE A 100 12.49 9.93 -10.23
CA PHE A 100 13.09 9.73 -11.54
C PHE A 100 12.55 10.81 -12.47
N LEU A 101 13.45 11.62 -13.01
CA LEU A 101 13.12 12.75 -13.89
C LEU A 101 13.28 12.42 -15.38
N GLU A 102 13.76 11.22 -15.67
CA GLU A 102 13.94 10.71 -17.02
C GLU A 102 13.27 9.35 -17.16
N ASP A 103 12.57 9.16 -18.29
CA ASP A 103 11.91 7.89 -18.60
C ASP A 103 12.93 6.73 -18.70
N TYR A 104 14.12 6.97 -19.24
CA TYR A 104 15.18 5.96 -19.29
C TYR A 104 15.63 5.51 -17.89
N ALA A 105 15.87 6.47 -16.98
CA ALA A 105 16.28 6.16 -15.61
C ALA A 105 15.19 5.38 -14.85
N TRP A 106 13.92 5.76 -15.04
CA TRP A 106 12.78 5.01 -14.50
C TRP A 106 12.73 3.58 -15.03
N LYS A 107 12.85 3.41 -16.35
CA LYS A 107 12.83 2.08 -17.00
C LYS A 107 13.96 1.20 -16.49
N GLN A 108 15.17 1.73 -16.37
CA GLN A 108 16.31 1.00 -15.85
C GLN A 108 16.05 0.54 -14.41
N HIS A 109 15.60 1.45 -13.55
CA HIS A 109 15.25 1.13 -12.16
C HIS A 109 14.18 0.04 -12.04
N CYS A 110 13.11 0.12 -12.84
CA CYS A 110 12.08 -0.92 -12.93
C CYS A 110 12.66 -2.28 -13.36
N ASN A 111 13.54 -2.31 -14.35
CA ASN A 111 14.17 -3.53 -14.83
C ASN A 111 15.09 -4.16 -13.78
N ASP A 112 15.81 -3.34 -13.01
CA ASP A 112 16.64 -3.82 -11.90
C ASP A 112 15.78 -4.55 -10.86
N HIS A 113 14.64 -3.97 -10.47
CA HIS A 113 13.68 -4.62 -9.56
C HIS A 113 13.11 -5.93 -10.11
N LEU A 114 12.82 -6.01 -11.42
CA LEU A 114 12.36 -7.25 -12.05
C LEU A 114 13.46 -8.33 -12.06
N THR A 115 14.69 -7.93 -12.38
CA THR A 115 15.85 -8.82 -12.51
C THR A 115 16.23 -9.43 -11.16
N HIS A 116 16.31 -8.60 -10.12
CA HIS A 116 16.64 -9.04 -8.76
C HIS A 116 15.42 -9.63 -8.02
N ARG A 117 14.23 -9.57 -8.62
CA ARG A 117 12.95 -9.96 -8.00
C ARG A 117 12.67 -9.23 -6.69
N ASP A 118 13.15 -8.00 -6.60
CA ASP A 118 12.98 -7.08 -5.47
C ASP A 118 11.66 -6.31 -5.57
N VAL A 119 10.60 -7.02 -5.98
CA VAL A 119 9.22 -6.52 -5.99
C VAL A 119 8.48 -7.07 -4.76
N PRO A 120 7.63 -6.27 -4.08
CA PRO A 120 6.92 -6.74 -2.91
C PRO A 120 5.90 -7.80 -3.33
N LEU A 121 5.65 -8.78 -2.46
CA LEU A 121 4.55 -9.72 -2.69
C LEU A 121 3.21 -9.10 -2.32
N ASP A 122 3.17 -8.34 -1.21
CA ASP A 122 2.02 -7.52 -0.81
C ASP A 122 1.84 -6.36 -1.80
N MET A 123 0.73 -6.37 -2.53
CA MET A 123 0.42 -5.40 -3.58
C MET A 123 -0.80 -4.52 -3.26
N HIS A 124 -1.38 -4.66 -2.06
CA HIS A 124 -2.62 -3.97 -1.69
C HIS A 124 -2.43 -2.49 -1.47
N TRP A 125 -3.34 -1.61 -1.90
CA TRP A 125 -3.27 -0.22 -1.45
C TRP A 125 -3.45 -0.11 0.07
N VAL A 126 -2.61 0.66 0.78
CA VAL A 126 -2.75 0.87 2.24
C VAL A 126 -2.48 2.33 2.58
N ARG A 127 -3.28 2.89 3.50
CA ARG A 127 -3.03 4.18 4.13
C ARG A 127 -2.71 4.00 5.61
N LEU A 128 -1.57 4.54 6.05
CA LEU A 128 -1.09 4.52 7.43
C LEU A 128 -0.79 5.94 7.88
N ASN A 129 -1.60 6.50 8.77
CA ASN A 129 -1.37 7.82 9.40
C ASN A 129 -0.92 8.95 8.44
N GLY A 130 -1.60 9.07 7.29
CA GLY A 130 -1.31 10.09 6.28
C GLY A 130 -0.28 9.68 5.22
N SER A 131 0.42 8.56 5.43
CA SER A 131 1.29 7.92 4.45
C SER A 131 0.56 6.90 3.60
N VAL A 132 0.99 6.75 2.35
CA VAL A 132 0.39 5.82 1.38
C VAL A 132 1.41 4.77 0.97
N LEU A 133 1.02 3.51 1.02
CA LEU A 133 1.66 2.42 0.30
C LEU A 133 0.84 2.18 -0.97
N PRO A 134 1.37 2.51 -2.16
CA PRO A 134 0.58 2.48 -3.36
C PRO A 134 0.24 1.04 -3.74
N GLY A 135 -1.01 0.81 -4.12
CA GLY A 135 -1.41 -0.46 -4.70
C GLY A 135 -0.67 -0.71 -6.00
N MET A 136 -0.37 -1.96 -6.29
CA MET A 136 0.18 -2.42 -7.57
C MET A 136 -0.62 -3.64 -8.01
N TYR A 137 -0.43 -4.10 -9.25
CA TYR A 137 -1.17 -5.25 -9.75
C TYR A 137 -0.24 -6.29 -10.38
N PRO A 138 -0.21 -7.54 -9.86
CA PRO A 138 0.68 -8.60 -10.35
C PRO A 138 0.60 -8.87 -11.85
N GLU A 139 -0.59 -8.71 -12.43
CA GLU A 139 -0.84 -8.92 -13.85
C GLU A 139 -0.20 -7.85 -14.71
N CYS A 140 -0.34 -6.58 -14.36
CA CYS A 140 0.41 -5.54 -15.06
C CYS A 140 1.91 -5.74 -14.89
N LEU A 141 2.37 -6.07 -13.68
CA LEU A 141 3.79 -6.25 -13.41
C LEU A 141 4.40 -7.39 -14.22
N GLY A 142 3.66 -8.49 -14.39
CA GLY A 142 4.10 -9.67 -15.14
C GLY A 142 3.88 -9.60 -16.66
N ASP A 143 3.13 -8.60 -17.15
CA ASP A 143 2.83 -8.45 -18.57
C ASP A 143 3.97 -7.74 -19.29
N SER A 144 4.77 -8.51 -20.04
CA SER A 144 5.92 -7.99 -20.77
C SER A 144 5.55 -7.15 -22.00
N SER A 145 4.29 -7.15 -22.44
CA SER A 145 3.87 -6.27 -23.55
C SER A 145 3.62 -4.83 -23.10
N LEU A 146 3.52 -4.58 -21.79
CA LEU A 146 3.32 -3.26 -21.22
C LEU A 146 4.65 -2.52 -21.04
N SER A 147 4.60 -1.18 -21.13
CA SER A 147 5.75 -0.34 -20.80
C SER A 147 6.12 -0.45 -19.32
N PRO A 148 7.38 -0.16 -18.91
CA PRO A 148 7.75 -0.18 -17.50
C PRO A 148 6.88 0.72 -16.62
N LEU A 149 6.40 1.86 -17.15
CA LEU A 149 5.46 2.75 -16.46
C LEU A 149 4.12 2.06 -16.15
N GLU A 150 3.58 1.30 -17.10
CA GLU A 150 2.33 0.56 -16.93
C GLU A 150 2.52 -0.68 -16.04
N ARG A 151 3.63 -1.40 -16.20
CA ARG A 151 3.97 -2.57 -15.39
C ARG A 151 4.13 -2.21 -13.92
N PHE A 152 4.80 -1.09 -13.63
CA PHE A 152 5.03 -0.57 -12.28
C PHE A 152 4.05 0.53 -11.90
N ARG A 153 2.84 0.53 -12.45
CA ARG A 153 1.83 1.51 -12.09
C ARG A 153 1.52 1.44 -10.59
N GLN A 154 1.85 2.52 -9.89
CA GLN A 154 1.65 2.69 -8.45
C GLN A 154 0.38 3.51 -8.21
N PHE A 155 -0.67 2.85 -7.75
CA PHE A 155 -1.94 3.49 -7.44
C PHE A 155 -1.88 4.11 -6.05
N ILE A 156 -1.96 5.43 -5.96
CA ILE A 156 -1.96 6.16 -4.68
C ILE A 156 -3.36 6.40 -4.12
N ASP A 157 -4.38 6.04 -4.90
CA ASP A 157 -5.79 6.14 -4.58
C ASP A 157 -6.43 4.74 -4.60
N LEU A 158 -7.23 4.44 -3.57
CA LEU A 158 -7.85 3.12 -3.40
C LEU A 158 -8.88 2.84 -4.50
N GLN A 159 -9.70 3.83 -4.85
CA GLN A 159 -10.76 3.65 -5.82
C GLN A 159 -10.17 3.44 -7.21
N GLU A 160 -9.15 4.22 -7.59
CA GLU A 160 -8.42 4.02 -8.85
C GLU A 160 -7.82 2.61 -8.93
N TRP A 161 -7.26 2.10 -7.84
CA TRP A 161 -6.68 0.75 -7.75
C TRP A 161 -7.75 -0.34 -7.89
N GLU A 162 -8.85 -0.24 -7.15
CA GLU A 162 -9.97 -1.20 -7.22
C GLU A 162 -10.60 -1.22 -8.60
N THR A 163 -10.88 -0.05 -9.19
CA THR A 163 -11.42 0.05 -10.55
C THR A 163 -10.47 -0.57 -11.58
N HIS A 164 -9.16 -0.36 -11.44
CA HIS A 164 -8.19 -0.98 -12.34
C HIS A 164 -8.22 -2.52 -12.26
N ILE A 165 -8.31 -3.09 -11.05
CA ILE A 165 -8.43 -4.54 -10.87
C ILE A 165 -9.71 -5.08 -11.50
N LEU A 166 -10.85 -4.42 -11.25
CA LEU A 166 -12.14 -4.83 -11.82
C LEU A 166 -12.12 -4.82 -13.36
N ASN A 167 -11.52 -3.80 -13.97
CA ASN A 167 -11.38 -3.73 -15.42
C ASN A 167 -10.55 -4.90 -15.97
N HIS A 168 -9.52 -5.36 -15.24
CA HIS A 168 -8.76 -6.54 -15.64
C HIS A 168 -9.55 -7.84 -15.49
N GLU A 169 -10.44 -7.93 -14.50
CA GLU A 169 -11.29 -9.10 -14.27
C GLU A 169 -12.41 -9.21 -15.31
N ASP A 170 -12.99 -8.08 -15.73
CA ASP A 170 -14.08 -8.06 -16.70
C ASP A 170 -13.59 -8.25 -18.15
N ASN A 171 -12.39 -7.75 -18.47
CA ASN A 171 -11.84 -7.78 -19.84
C ASN A 171 -11.01 -9.04 -20.18
N LYS A 172 -10.61 -9.85 -19.19
CA LYS A 172 -9.81 -11.07 -19.44
C LYS A 172 -10.66 -12.32 -19.22
N GLN A 173 -11.15 -12.91 -20.30
CA GLN A 173 -11.39 -14.36 -20.32
C GLN A 173 -10.04 -15.05 -20.15
N ARG A 174 -9.86 -15.76 -19.03
CA ARG A 174 -8.61 -16.48 -18.76
C ARG A 174 -8.81 -17.95 -19.10
N ASP A 175 -8.19 -18.37 -20.20
CA ASP A 175 -8.07 -19.79 -20.54
C ASP A 175 -7.15 -20.52 -19.56
N VAL A 176 -6.18 -19.80 -18.97
CA VAL A 176 -5.25 -20.33 -17.97
C VAL A 176 -5.22 -19.41 -16.74
N LEU A 177 -5.49 -20.01 -15.59
CA LEU A 177 -5.38 -19.34 -14.28
C LEU A 177 -3.94 -19.40 -13.81
N THR A 178 -3.13 -18.41 -14.19
CA THR A 178 -1.75 -18.27 -13.73
C THR A 178 -1.52 -16.98 -12.95
N CYS A 179 -0.67 -17.05 -11.93
CA CYS A 179 -0.10 -15.84 -11.32
C CYS A 179 1.13 -15.38 -12.11
N THR A 180 1.07 -14.16 -12.62
CA THR A 180 2.13 -13.53 -13.42
C THR A 180 3.13 -12.76 -12.56
N HIS A 181 2.96 -12.72 -11.25
CA HIS A 181 3.90 -12.04 -10.38
C HIS A 181 5.33 -12.63 -10.52
N PRO A 182 6.39 -11.81 -10.68
CA PRO A 182 7.76 -12.30 -10.89
C PRO A 182 8.27 -13.28 -9.82
N ARG A 183 7.80 -13.12 -8.57
CA ARG A 183 8.16 -13.99 -7.45
C ARG A 183 7.32 -15.28 -7.35
N CYS A 184 6.20 -15.37 -8.07
CA CYS A 184 5.31 -16.53 -8.07
C CYS A 184 5.64 -17.54 -9.19
N LYS A 185 6.65 -17.25 -10.02
CA LYS A 185 7.21 -18.18 -11.02
C LYS A 185 6.18 -18.80 -11.97
N GLY A 186 5.12 -18.07 -12.32
CA GLY A 186 4.10 -18.57 -13.24
C GLY A 186 3.24 -19.69 -12.66
N GLN A 187 3.04 -19.72 -11.33
CA GLN A 187 2.21 -20.70 -10.66
C GLN A 187 0.85 -20.82 -11.36
N LYS A 188 0.50 -22.05 -11.75
CA LYS A 188 -0.77 -22.42 -12.38
C LYS A 188 -1.75 -22.92 -11.31
N PHE A 189 -3.03 -22.68 -11.54
CA PHE A 189 -4.11 -23.07 -10.66
C PHE A 189 -5.13 -23.89 -11.44
N ASP A 190 -5.65 -24.92 -10.77
CA ASP A 190 -6.67 -25.85 -11.28
C ASP A 190 -8.07 -25.22 -11.28
N SER A 191 -8.29 -24.23 -10.43
CA SER A 191 -9.59 -23.63 -10.17
C SER A 191 -9.47 -22.14 -9.91
N LYS A 192 -10.55 -21.42 -10.24
CA LYS A 192 -10.66 -19.98 -9.98
C LYS A 192 -10.53 -19.66 -8.51
N THR A 193 -11.13 -20.48 -7.66
CA THR A 193 -11.10 -20.33 -6.20
C THR A 193 -9.67 -20.44 -5.64
N SER A 194 -8.90 -21.45 -6.08
CA SER A 194 -7.49 -21.60 -5.67
C SER A 194 -6.63 -20.40 -6.09
N TRP A 195 -6.86 -19.89 -7.30
CA TRP A 195 -6.21 -18.67 -7.79
C TRP A 195 -6.63 -17.41 -7.01
N GLU A 196 -7.90 -17.28 -6.63
CA GLU A 196 -8.39 -16.18 -5.79
C GLU A 196 -7.78 -16.21 -4.38
N TYR A 197 -7.68 -17.39 -3.75
CA TYR A 197 -7.00 -17.54 -2.46
C TYR A 197 -5.53 -17.16 -2.55
N HIS A 198 -4.81 -17.61 -3.59
CA HIS A 198 -3.44 -17.17 -3.81
C HIS A 198 -3.31 -15.64 -3.90
N ARG A 199 -4.21 -14.98 -4.62
CA ARG A 199 -4.21 -13.50 -4.72
C ARG A 199 -4.45 -12.83 -3.37
N GLN A 200 -5.32 -13.39 -2.53
CA GLN A 200 -5.60 -12.84 -1.20
C GLN A 200 -4.44 -13.10 -0.23
N ASP A 201 -3.94 -14.33 -0.17
CA ASP A 201 -2.95 -14.74 0.82
C ASP A 201 -1.55 -14.23 0.50
N VAL A 202 -1.16 -14.28 -0.78
CA VAL A 202 0.17 -13.91 -1.23
C VAL A 202 0.25 -12.43 -1.60
N HIS A 203 -0.77 -11.92 -2.29
CA HIS A 203 -0.76 -10.55 -2.84
C HIS A 203 -1.63 -9.56 -2.08
N ARG A 204 -2.45 -10.03 -1.13
CA ARG A 204 -3.42 -9.22 -0.37
C ARG A 204 -4.43 -8.49 -1.25
N ILE A 205 -4.76 -9.09 -2.39
CA ILE A 205 -5.75 -8.54 -3.32
C ILE A 205 -7.09 -9.18 -3.05
N PHE A 206 -7.99 -8.41 -2.44
CA PHE A 206 -9.35 -8.85 -2.13
C PHE A 206 -10.30 -8.46 -3.26
N THR A 207 -10.91 -9.45 -3.90
CA THR A 207 -11.94 -9.20 -4.91
C THR A 207 -13.23 -8.81 -4.21
N ARG A 208 -13.68 -7.58 -4.41
CA ARG A 208 -14.86 -6.98 -3.75
C ARG A 208 -16.19 -7.52 -4.29
N LYS A 209 -16.27 -8.78 -4.72
CA LYS A 209 -17.51 -9.42 -5.20
C LYS A 209 -18.46 -9.72 -4.04
N LEU A 210 -18.91 -8.71 -3.31
CA LEU A 210 -20.06 -8.79 -2.42
C LEU A 210 -20.87 -7.49 -2.53
N ARG A 211 -22.10 -7.64 -3.01
CA ARG A 211 -23.23 -6.68 -3.10
C ARG A 211 -23.39 -5.88 -4.40
N LYS A 212 -23.73 -6.57 -5.49
CA LYS A 212 -24.90 -6.13 -6.27
C LYS A 212 -26.13 -6.78 -5.63
N ARG A 213 -26.86 -6.08 -4.75
CA ARG A 213 -28.24 -6.49 -4.47
C ARG A 213 -29.08 -6.03 -5.65
N LYS A 214 -29.62 -7.01 -6.39
CA LYS A 214 -30.67 -6.84 -7.39
C LYS A 214 -31.84 -6.13 -6.69
N ARG A 215 -32.11 -4.89 -7.05
CA ARG A 215 -33.33 -4.20 -6.61
C ARG A 215 -34.48 -4.85 -7.38
N THR A 216 -35.15 -5.83 -6.78
CA THR A 216 -36.48 -6.22 -7.24
C THR A 216 -37.43 -5.10 -6.80
N GLU A 217 -37.89 -4.33 -7.78
CA GLU A 217 -38.92 -3.33 -7.61
C GLU A 217 -40.23 -4.02 -7.19
N GLY A 218 -40.85 -3.47 -6.15
CA GLY A 218 -42.15 -3.85 -5.63
C GLY A 218 -42.77 -2.63 -4.95
N CYS A 219 -43.63 -1.96 -5.71
CA CYS A 219 -44.50 -0.81 -5.48
C CYS A 219 -44.92 -0.48 -4.02
N GLY A 220 -44.93 0.82 -3.66
CA GLY A 220 -45.81 1.36 -2.62
C GLY A 220 -45.30 2.53 -1.77
N SER A 221 -45.52 3.76 -2.26
CA SER A 221 -45.78 5.06 -1.58
C SER A 221 -45.05 5.49 -0.28
N ASP A 222 -44.33 6.61 -0.42
CA ASP A 222 -44.36 7.85 0.36
C ASP A 222 -43.88 7.97 1.84
N THR A 223 -42.91 8.88 1.94
CA THR A 223 -42.57 9.84 3.02
C THR A 223 -41.70 9.44 4.21
N ALA A 224 -40.52 10.09 4.20
CA ALA A 224 -39.77 10.69 5.32
C ALA A 224 -38.88 9.79 6.21
N LYS A 225 -37.57 9.99 6.00
CA LYS A 225 -36.49 10.14 6.98
C LYS A 225 -36.29 9.00 7.99
N ASN A 226 -35.26 8.20 7.75
CA ASN A 226 -34.11 8.06 8.67
C ASN A 226 -32.96 7.40 7.90
N GLY A 227 -31.83 8.10 7.82
CA GLY A 227 -30.62 7.59 7.20
C GLY A 227 -29.94 6.60 8.13
N GLU A 228 -29.92 5.32 7.75
CA GLU A 228 -28.99 4.35 8.32
C GLU A 228 -27.81 4.19 7.37
N GLU A 229 -26.73 4.86 7.75
CA GLU A 229 -25.38 4.75 7.23
C GLU A 229 -24.86 3.34 7.52
N LEU A 230 -24.84 2.48 6.50
CA LEU A 230 -24.20 1.15 6.58
C LEU A 230 -22.68 1.31 6.40
N GLU A 231 -21.99 1.65 7.48
CA GLU A 231 -20.53 1.52 7.60
C GLU A 231 -20.14 0.05 7.43
N ILE A 232 -19.37 -0.25 6.39
CA ILE A 232 -18.67 -1.52 6.27
C ILE A 232 -17.41 -1.39 7.11
N VAL A 233 -17.45 -1.94 8.33
CA VAL A 233 -16.26 -2.14 9.16
C VAL A 233 -15.44 -3.25 8.52
N VAL A 234 -14.36 -2.86 7.83
CA VAL A 234 -13.26 -3.79 7.57
C VAL A 234 -12.66 -4.10 8.93
N ASP A 235 -12.78 -5.34 9.40
CA ASP A 235 -12.17 -5.78 10.64
C ASP A 235 -10.64 -5.72 10.49
N THR A 236 -10.08 -4.57 10.87
CA THR A 236 -8.65 -4.30 10.95
C THR A 236 -8.10 -4.61 12.35
N SER A 237 -8.87 -5.26 13.22
CA SER A 237 -8.46 -5.58 14.60
C SER A 237 -7.20 -6.46 14.67
N TRP A 238 -6.91 -7.23 13.62
CA TRP A 238 -5.66 -7.97 13.46
C TRP A 238 -4.41 -7.09 13.26
N TYR A 239 -4.58 -5.84 12.83
CA TYR A 239 -3.50 -4.88 12.61
C TYR A 239 -3.40 -3.83 13.72
N PHE A 240 -4.49 -3.54 14.43
CA PHE A 240 -4.54 -2.47 15.43
C PHE A 240 -5.33 -2.92 16.66
N PRO A 241 -4.67 -3.36 17.76
CA PRO A 241 -5.35 -3.47 19.04
C PRO A 241 -5.79 -2.06 19.48
N PRO A 242 -7.03 -1.90 19.98
CA PRO A 242 -7.56 -0.59 20.34
C PRO A 242 -6.75 0.04 21.47
N THR A 243 -6.08 1.15 21.18
CA THR A 243 -5.49 2.01 22.21
C THR A 243 -6.63 2.72 22.93
N LYS A 244 -6.92 2.31 24.17
CA LYS A 244 -7.84 3.02 25.06
C LYS A 244 -7.32 4.43 25.28
N ARG A 245 -7.97 5.45 24.72
CA ARG A 245 -7.76 6.84 25.17
C ARG A 245 -8.24 6.96 26.62
N PRO A 246 -7.51 7.64 27.52
CA PRO A 246 -8.06 8.02 28.81
C PRO A 246 -9.21 9.00 28.57
N ARG A 247 -10.39 8.70 29.11
CA ARG A 247 -11.48 9.68 29.18
C ARG A 247 -11.05 10.79 30.12
N GLY A 248 -10.75 11.96 29.57
CA GLY A 248 -10.65 13.19 30.35
C GLY A 248 -12.01 13.50 30.97
N GLY A 249 -12.13 13.22 32.26
CA GLY A 249 -13.20 13.77 33.08
C GLY A 249 -12.75 15.12 33.61
N GLN A 250 -13.37 16.19 33.10
CA GLN A 250 -13.49 17.44 33.82
C GLN A 250 -14.98 17.79 33.84
N LYS A 251 -15.56 17.81 35.04
CA LYS A 251 -16.54 18.83 35.41
C LYS A 251 -16.26 19.25 36.86
N ALA A 252 -16.27 20.57 37.02
CA ALA A 252 -16.22 21.31 38.26
C ALA A 252 -17.40 20.99 39.18
#